data_AF-A0A1Y5S2K8-F1
#
_entry.id   AF-A0A1Y5S2K8-F1
#
_cell.length_a   1.000
_cell.length_b   1.000
_cell.length_c   1.000
_cell.angle_alpha   90.00
_cell.angle_beta   90.00
_cell.angle_gamma   90.00
#
_symmetry.space_group_name_H-M   'P 1'
#
loop_
_entity.id
_entity.type
_entity.pdbx_description
1 polymer ?
#
loop_
_entity_poly.entity_id
_entity_poly.type
_entity_poly.pdbx_seq_one_letter_code
_entity_poly.pdbx_strand_id
1 'polypeptide(L)'
;MLGSVFAEARRENQTPSDALMARIMADAAAELPRRAGVAGDPSAAGRTGIASTIWALLGGWAGAGGLAAATVAGLWIGVAPPAGLTDLAAGVLGETITVALVPDDDLLGVDG
;
A
#
# COMPACT_ATOMS: atom_id res chain seq x y z
N MET A 1 26.58 -15.37 14.53
CA MET A 1 26.41 -14.89 15.92
C MET A 1 24.94 -14.87 16.35
N LEU A 2 24.01 -14.19 15.67
CA LEU A 2 22.58 -14.20 16.08
C LEU A 2 21.88 -15.57 15.92
N GLY A 3 22.22 -16.32 14.86
CA GLY A 3 21.60 -17.62 14.60
C GLY A 3 21.81 -18.66 15.70
N SER A 4 22.98 -18.69 16.34
CA SER A 4 23.27 -19.62 17.45
C SER A 4 22.51 -19.26 18.72
N VAL A 5 22.33 -17.95 19.00
CA VAL A 5 21.55 -17.47 20.14
C VAL A 5 20.06 -17.82 19.97
N PHE A 6 19.51 -17.66 18.76
CA PHE A 6 18.11 -18.04 18.49
C PHE A 6 17.89 -19.57 18.50
N ALA A 7 18.89 -20.36 18.09
CA ALA A 7 18.83 -21.82 18.16
C ALA A 7 18.84 -22.36 19.60
N GLU A 8 19.52 -21.67 20.53
CA GLU A 8 19.46 -21.95 21.97
C GLU A 8 18.09 -21.58 22.54
N ALA A 9 17.62 -20.35 22.28
CA ALA A 9 16.33 -19.88 22.80
C ALA A 9 15.13 -20.73 22.34
N ARG A 10 15.18 -21.35 21.15
CA ARG A 10 14.12 -22.24 20.66
C ARG A 10 14.08 -23.59 21.39
N ARG A 11 15.19 -24.04 21.98
CA ARG A 11 15.24 -25.30 22.74
C ARG A 11 14.58 -25.16 24.11
N GLU A 12 14.54 -23.96 24.66
CA GLU A 12 13.75 -23.64 25.85
C GLU A 12 12.32 -23.25 25.45
N ASN A 13 11.37 -24.13 25.75
CA ASN A 13 9.95 -23.79 25.59
C ASN A 13 9.48 -23.03 26.84
N GLN A 14 9.68 -21.71 26.85
CA GLN A 14 9.19 -20.85 27.93
C GLN A 14 7.68 -20.66 27.77
N THR A 15 6.90 -21.44 28.53
CA THR A 15 5.46 -21.24 28.59
C THR A 15 5.15 -19.94 29.33
N PRO A 16 4.44 -18.97 28.71
CA PRO A 16 4.06 -17.74 29.39
C PRO A 16 3.15 -18.04 30.58
N SER A 17 3.28 -17.26 31.66
CA SER A 17 2.42 -17.41 32.83
C SER A 17 0.94 -17.13 32.49
N ASP A 18 0.01 -17.85 33.12
CA ASP A 18 -1.43 -17.64 32.93
C ASP A 18 -1.88 -16.20 33.21
N ALA A 19 -1.27 -15.54 34.19
CA ALA A 19 -1.56 -14.15 34.51
C ALA A 19 -1.18 -13.18 33.38
N LEU A 20 -0.04 -13.42 32.72
CA LEU A 20 0.36 -12.67 31.53
C LEU A 20 -0.61 -12.95 30.39
N MET A 21 -0.98 -14.22 30.19
CA MET A 21 -1.92 -14.59 29.13
C MET A 21 -3.28 -13.93 29.34
N ALA A 22 -3.80 -13.92 30.56
CA ALA A 22 -5.05 -13.25 30.91
C ALA A 22 -4.99 -11.74 30.66
N ARG A 23 -3.86 -11.09 30.98
CA ARG A 23 -3.65 -9.67 30.69
C ARG A 23 -3.59 -9.38 29.19
N ILE A 24 -2.87 -10.19 28.42
CA ILE A 24 -2.82 -10.07 26.95
C ILE A 24 -4.22 -10.26 26.36
N MET A 25 -5.01 -11.21 26.86
CA MET A 25 -6.38 -11.43 26.39
C MET A 25 -7.30 -10.26 26.75
N ALA A 26 -7.15 -9.68 27.94
CA ALA A 26 -7.90 -8.49 28.35
C ALA A 26 -7.52 -7.25 27.55
N ASP A 27 -6.22 -7.06 27.30
CA ASP A 27 -5.67 -5.97 26.49
C ASP A 27 -6.11 -6.10 25.03
N ALA A 28 -5.98 -7.30 24.46
CA ALA A 28 -6.52 -7.62 23.14
C ALA A 28 -8.04 -7.41 23.09
N ALA A 29 -8.80 -7.73 24.13
CA ALA A 29 -10.24 -7.46 24.18
C ALA A 29 -10.58 -5.97 24.27
N ALA A 30 -9.74 -5.16 24.91
CA ALA A 30 -9.88 -3.72 25.00
C ALA A 30 -9.50 -3.02 23.68
N GLU A 31 -8.42 -3.50 23.04
CA GLU A 31 -7.91 -2.99 21.77
C GLU A 31 -8.59 -3.60 20.55
N LEU A 32 -9.35 -4.68 20.69
CA LEU A 32 -10.28 -5.18 19.69
C LEU A 32 -11.32 -4.06 19.49
N PRO A 33 -11.15 -3.20 18.47
CA PRO A 33 -12.10 -2.14 18.22
C PRO A 33 -13.28 -2.90 17.66
N ARG A 34 -14.31 -3.10 18.51
CA ARG A 34 -15.61 -3.71 18.22
C ARG A 34 -15.66 -4.13 16.75
N ARG A 35 -15.19 -5.35 16.41
CA ARG A 35 -15.04 -5.80 15.00
C ARG A 35 -16.37 -5.75 14.22
N ALA A 36 -17.47 -5.45 14.92
CA ALA A 36 -18.76 -5.00 14.40
C ALA A 36 -18.82 -3.52 13.96
N GLY A 37 -17.70 -2.81 13.84
CA GLY A 37 -17.59 -1.44 13.33
C GLY A 37 -17.63 -1.33 11.80
N VAL A 38 -18.04 -2.39 11.09
CA VAL A 38 -18.65 -2.24 9.76
C VAL A 38 -20.02 -1.54 9.88
N ALA A 39 -20.59 -1.48 11.09
CA ALA A 39 -21.62 -0.51 11.42
C ALA A 39 -21.00 0.60 12.27
N GLY A 40 -20.75 1.76 11.67
CA GLY A 40 -20.46 2.98 12.41
C GLY A 40 -21.53 3.20 13.48
N ASP A 41 -21.12 3.70 14.65
CA ASP A 41 -22.04 4.03 15.74
C ASP A 41 -23.07 5.07 15.24
N PRO A 42 -24.37 4.72 15.13
CA PRO A 42 -25.39 5.66 14.66
C PRO A 42 -25.58 6.83 15.63
N SER A 43 -25.07 6.72 16.87
CA SER A 43 -25.18 7.79 17.86
C SER A 43 -24.14 8.90 17.65
N ALA A 44 -23.10 8.67 16.83
CA ALA A 44 -22.14 9.70 16.42
C ALA A 44 -22.59 10.46 15.16
N ALA A 45 -23.85 10.29 14.71
CA ALA A 45 -24.45 11.01 13.58
C ALA A 45 -24.73 12.50 13.87
N GLY A 46 -23.92 13.13 14.73
CA GLY A 46 -23.84 14.57 14.86
C GLY A 46 -23.14 15.15 13.63
N ARG A 47 -23.91 15.40 12.57
CA ARG A 47 -23.49 16.18 11.39
C ARG A 47 -22.12 15.77 10.83
N THR A 48 -21.86 14.48 10.67
CA THR A 48 -20.69 14.00 9.95
C THR A 48 -20.79 14.49 8.51
N GLY A 49 -19.95 15.48 8.16
CA GLY A 49 -19.90 16.04 6.82
C GLY A 49 -19.53 14.97 5.80
N ILE A 50 -19.93 15.16 4.55
CA ILE A 50 -19.73 14.24 3.42
C ILE A 50 -18.28 13.69 3.36
N ALA A 51 -17.29 14.54 3.67
CA ALA A 51 -15.87 14.17 3.75
C ALA A 51 -15.56 13.08 4.80
N SER A 52 -16.16 13.17 5.99
CA SER A 52 -15.97 12.17 7.06
C SER A 52 -16.59 10.82 6.70
N THR A 53 -17.70 10.83 5.96
CA THR A 53 -18.35 9.61 5.45
C THR A 53 -17.47 8.93 4.41
N ILE A 54 -16.89 9.68 3.48
CA ILE A 54 -15.93 9.16 2.48
C ILE A 54 -14.70 8.59 3.19
N TRP A 55 -14.18 9.28 4.21
CA TRP A 55 -13.01 8.84 4.96
C TRP A 55 -13.28 7.54 5.75
N ALA A 56 -14.48 7.38 6.30
CA ALA A 56 -14.93 6.14 6.93
C ALA A 56 -15.09 4.99 5.91
N LEU A 57 -15.65 5.27 4.73
CA LEU A 57 -15.79 4.31 3.62
C LEU A 57 -14.43 3.80 3.10
N LEU A 58 -13.41 4.66 3.09
CA LEU A 58 -12.05 4.27 2.70
C LEU A 58 -11.37 3.35 3.73
N GLY A 59 -11.96 3.12 4.91
CA GLY A 59 -11.40 2.26 5.96
C GLY A 59 -10.56 3.03 6.97
N GLY A 60 -10.72 4.35 7.04
CA GLY A 60 -10.04 5.16 8.03
C GLY A 60 -8.51 5.19 7.84
N TRP A 61 -7.77 5.13 8.95
CA TRP A 61 -6.31 5.13 8.96
C TRP A 61 -5.72 3.89 8.29
N ALA A 62 -6.41 2.74 8.35
CA ALA A 62 -6.01 1.55 7.59
C ALA A 62 -6.16 1.80 6.08
N GLY A 63 -7.24 2.47 5.68
CA GLY A 63 -7.44 2.97 4.31
C GLY A 63 -6.35 3.91 3.83
N ALA A 64 -5.98 4.87 4.67
CA ALA A 64 -4.88 5.81 4.38
C ALA A 64 -3.54 5.09 4.19
N GLY A 65 -3.26 4.08 5.01
CA GLY A 65 -2.08 3.21 4.84
C GLY A 65 -2.09 2.45 3.51
N GLY A 66 -3.24 1.89 3.13
CA GLY A 66 -3.42 1.22 1.84
C GLY A 66 -3.25 2.18 0.65
N LEU A 67 -3.82 3.38 0.74
CA LEU A 67 -3.69 4.42 -0.28
C LEU A 67 -2.23 4.87 -0.44
N ALA A 68 -1.51 5.09 0.67
CA ALA A 68 -0.09 5.43 0.64
C ALA A 68 0.76 4.29 0.05
N ALA A 69 0.45 3.03 0.38
CA ALA A 69 1.12 1.89 -0.24
C ALA A 69 0.85 1.82 -1.75
N ALA A 70 -0.40 2.09 -2.17
CA ALA A 70 -0.79 2.10 -3.59
C ALA A 70 -0.09 3.23 -4.37
N THR A 71 0.08 4.42 -3.78
CA THR A 71 0.81 5.52 -4.45
C THR A 71 2.29 5.21 -4.61
N VAL A 72 2.94 4.65 -3.58
CA VAL A 72 4.33 4.20 -3.66
C VAL A 72 4.48 3.10 -4.70
N ALA A 73 3.57 2.12 -4.73
CA ALA A 73 3.57 1.06 -5.73
C ALA A 73 3.40 1.63 -7.17
N GLY A 74 2.49 2.58 -7.35
CA GLY A 74 2.30 3.26 -8.63
C GLY A 74 3.55 4.02 -9.10
N LEU A 75 4.21 4.77 -8.20
CA LEU A 75 5.46 5.45 -8.49
C LEU A 75 6.57 4.47 -8.88
N TRP A 76 6.69 3.35 -8.15
CA TRP A 76 7.65 2.30 -8.46
C TRP A 76 7.45 1.72 -9.86
N ILE A 77 6.19 1.38 -10.20
CA ILE A 77 5.84 0.82 -11.51
C ILE A 77 6.11 1.82 -12.64
N GLY A 78 5.87 3.12 -12.41
CA GLY A 78 6.15 4.16 -13.40
C GLY A 78 7.64 4.36 -13.68
N VAL A 79 8.48 4.28 -12.64
CA VAL A 79 9.95 4.44 -12.77
C VAL A 79 10.60 3.20 -13.35
N ALA A 80 10.14 2.02 -12.96
CA ALA A 80 10.68 0.73 -13.40
C ALA A 80 9.55 -0.12 -14.03
N PRO A 81 9.12 0.23 -15.26
CA PRO A 81 8.07 -0.52 -15.94
C PRO A 81 8.50 -1.99 -16.11
N PRO A 82 7.68 -2.96 -15.64
CA PRO A 82 7.92 -4.38 -15.89
C PRO A 82 7.93 -4.70 -17.38
N ALA A 83 8.74 -5.65 -17.83
CA ALA A 83 8.88 -5.98 -19.26
C ALA A 83 7.53 -6.28 -19.96
N GLY A 84 6.59 -6.94 -19.27
CA GLY A 84 5.26 -7.24 -19.81
C GLY A 84 4.28 -6.06 -19.85
N LEU A 85 4.59 -4.92 -19.20
CA LEU A 85 3.75 -3.72 -19.29
C LEU A 85 3.86 -3.06 -20.67
N THR A 86 5.01 -3.18 -21.32
CA THR A 86 5.26 -2.64 -22.66
C THR A 86 4.37 -3.30 -23.71
N ASP A 87 4.27 -4.64 -23.68
CA ASP A 87 3.41 -5.40 -24.59
C ASP A 87 1.93 -5.11 -24.36
N LEU A 88 1.52 -4.99 -23.09
CA LEU A 88 0.15 -4.63 -22.73
C LEU A 88 -0.18 -3.20 -23.19
N ALA A 89 0.74 -2.26 -23.00
CA ALA A 89 0.58 -0.88 -23.45
C ALA A 89 0.47 -0.81 -24.98
N ALA A 90 1.30 -1.55 -25.72
CA ALA A 90 1.21 -1.63 -27.18
C ALA A 90 -0.14 -2.22 -27.64
N GLY A 91 -0.65 -3.24 -26.95
CA GLY A 91 -1.93 -3.86 -27.27
C GLY A 91 -3.17 -3.01 -26.92
N VAL A 92 -3.10 -2.17 -25.88
CA VAL A 92 -4.23 -1.37 -25.39
C VAL A 92 -4.23 0.06 -25.92
N LEU A 93 -3.07 0.72 -25.93
CA LEU A 93 -2.92 2.13 -26.35
C LEU A 93 -2.49 2.26 -27.82
N GLY A 94 -2.01 1.18 -28.43
CA GLY A 94 -1.46 1.19 -29.79
C GLY A 94 0.05 1.50 -29.81
N GLU A 95 0.70 1.09 -30.90
CA GLU A 95 2.13 1.29 -31.08
C GLU A 95 2.44 2.76 -31.40
N THR A 96 3.42 3.33 -30.70
CA THR A 96 3.80 4.73 -30.91
C THR A 96 4.77 4.81 -32.09
N ILE A 97 4.29 5.21 -33.26
CA ILE A 97 5.15 5.47 -34.42
C ILE A 97 5.63 6.92 -34.32
N THR A 98 6.92 7.10 -34.02
CA THR A 98 7.57 8.41 -34.05
C THR A 98 7.91 8.74 -35.51
N VAL A 99 7.27 9.75 -36.08
CA VAL A 99 7.60 10.28 -37.40
C VAL A 99 8.40 11.57 -37.20
N ALA A 100 9.67 11.55 -37.59
CA ALA A 100 10.48 12.76 -37.65
C ALA A 100 9.92 13.68 -38.74
N LEU A 101 9.43 14.85 -38.36
CA LEU A 101 8.85 15.84 -39.27
C LEU A 101 9.91 16.73 -39.92
N VAL A 102 11.12 16.78 -39.35
CA VAL A 102 12.29 17.50 -39.86
C VAL A 102 13.50 16.62 -39.61
N PRO A 103 14.37 16.38 -40.61
CA PRO A 103 15.64 15.67 -40.42
C PRO A 103 16.53 16.49 -39.47
N ASP A 104 17.13 15.86 -38.46
CA ASP A 104 18.05 16.54 -37.53
C ASP A 104 19.21 17.24 -38.26
N ASP A 105 19.57 16.74 -39.44
CA ASP A 105 20.62 17.27 -40.31
C ASP A 105 20.26 18.64 -40.93
N ASP A 106 18.98 18.92 -41.19
CA ASP A 106 18.51 20.20 -41.76
C ASP A 106 18.44 21.32 -40.71
N LEU A 107 18.31 20.96 -39.42
CA LEU A 107 18.08 21.91 -38.33
C LEU A 107 19.33 22.73 -37.98
N LEU A 108 20.53 22.20 -38.27
CA LEU A 108 21.81 22.87 -38.01
C LEU A 108 22.38 23.61 -39.21
N GLY A 109 21.81 23.47 -40.42
CA GLY A 109 22.23 24.22 -41.61
C GLY A 109 23.73 24.16 -41.89
N VAL A 110 24.38 23.02 -41.62
CA VAL A 110 25.84 22.85 -41.73
C VAL A 110 26.29 22.42 -43.14
N ASP A 111 25.38 22.26 -44.09
CA ASP A 111 25.75 21.94 -45.48
C ASP A 111 25.58 23.16 -46.41
N GLY A 112 26.70 23.86 -46.59
CA GLY A 112 27.05 24.62 -47.78
C GLY A 112 28.44 24.18 -48.25
#